data_AF-A0A352RYI4-F1
#
_entry.id   AF-A0A352RYI4-F1
#
_cell.length_a   1.000
_cell.length_b   1.000
_cell.length_c   1.000
_cell.angle_alpha   90.00
_cell.angle_beta   90.00
_cell.angle_gamma   90.00
#
_symmetry.space_group_name_H-M   'P 1'
#
loop_
_entity.id
_entity.type
_entity.pdbx_description
1 polymer ?
#
loop_
_entity_poly.entity_id
_entity_poly.type
_entity_poly.pdbx_seq_one_letter_code
_entity_poly.pdbx_strand_id
1 'polypeptide(L)' 'MRPSQPAALFAASIVSVTSMAFAASAAHAADSYPTKPIRWIVPYAAGGGSDFLARTIGQGLSAKIGQPVVV' A
#
# COMPACT_ATOMS: atom_id res chain seq x y z
N MET A 1 -5.19 53.79 -22.56
CA MET A 1 -5.94 52.65 -23.09
C MET A 1 -5.18 51.37 -22.77
N ARG A 2 -5.59 50.60 -21.74
CA ARG A 2 -5.03 49.30 -21.39
C ARG A 2 -5.85 48.24 -22.15
N PRO A 3 -5.27 47.46 -23.07
CA PRO A 3 -6.03 46.47 -23.81
C PRO A 3 -6.47 45.34 -22.88
N SER A 4 -7.72 44.92 -23.05
CA SER A 4 -8.39 43.80 -22.40
C SER A 4 -7.67 42.48 -22.71
N GLN A 5 -7.21 41.77 -21.68
CA GLN A 5 -6.58 40.45 -21.81
C GLN A 5 -7.47 39.32 -21.25
N PRO A 6 -8.61 38.98 -21.90
CA PRO A 6 -9.40 37.81 -21.48
C PRO A 6 -8.66 36.50 -21.76
N ALA A 7 -7.87 36.42 -22.85
CA ALA A 7 -7.17 35.21 -23.26
C ALA A 7 -6.05 34.78 -22.27
N ALA A 8 -5.39 35.74 -21.61
CA ALA A 8 -4.34 35.45 -20.62
C ALA A 8 -4.92 34.83 -19.33
N LEU A 9 -6.13 35.23 -18.94
CA LEU A 9 -6.84 34.64 -17.81
C LEU A 9 -7.30 33.20 -18.11
N PHE A 10 -7.82 32.94 -19.32
CA PHE A 10 -8.23 31.60 -19.73
C PHE A 10 -7.03 30.63 -19.83
N ALA A 11 -5.89 31.07 -20.38
CA ALA A 11 -4.69 30.25 -20.44
C ALA A 11 -4.14 29.92 -19.04
N ALA A 12 -4.18 30.88 -18.10
CA ALA A 12 -3.79 30.66 -16.71
C ALA A 12 -4.71 29.66 -15.97
N SER A 13 -6.01 29.66 -16.28
CA SER A 13 -6.98 28.72 -15.69
C SER A 13 -6.72 27.27 -16.15
N ILE A 14 -6.38 27.06 -17.42
CA ILE A 14 -6.10 25.72 -17.97
C ILE A 14 -4.83 25.12 -17.34
N VAL A 15 -3.76 25.92 -17.23
CA VAL A 15 -2.50 25.50 -16.61
C VAL A 15 -2.68 25.12 -15.13
N SER A 16 -3.51 25.87 -14.39
CA SER A 16 -3.81 25.58 -12.98
C SER A 16 -4.54 24.25 -12.80
N VAL A 17 -5.50 23.93 -13.68
CA VAL A 17 -6.24 22.66 -13.63
C VAL A 17 -5.35 21.45 -13.96
N THR A 18 -4.47 21.57 -14.97
CA THR A 18 -3.52 20.50 -15.32
C THR A 18 -2.51 20.22 -14.21
N SER A 19 -2.09 21.26 -13.47
CA SER A 19 -1.17 21.14 -12.35
C SER A 19 -1.79 20.38 -11.16
N MET A 20 -3.08 20.63 -10.90
CA MET A 20 -3.82 19.95 -9.82
C MET A 20 -4.05 18.45 -10.11
N ALA A 21 -4.23 18.07 -11.39
CA ALA A 21 -4.41 16.68 -11.80
C ALA A 21 -3.13 15.83 -11.62
N PHE A 22 -1.96 16.42 -11.80
CA PHE A 22 -0.67 15.75 -11.54
C PHE A 22 -0.36 15.61 -10.05
N ALA A 23 -0.91 16.46 -9.18
CA ALA A 23 -0.73 16.34 -7.73
C ALA A 23 -1.55 15.18 -7.13
N ALA A 24 -2.66 14.78 -7.77
CA ALA A 24 -3.53 13.70 -7.30
C ALA A 24 -2.95 12.29 -7.54
N SER A 25 -2.00 12.12 -8.48
CA SER A 25 -1.38 10.82 -8.77
C SER A 25 -0.28 10.42 -7.78
N ALA A 26 0.16 11.35 -6.92
CA ALA A 26 1.20 11.09 -5.92
C ALA A 26 0.69 10.38 -4.65
N ALA A 27 -0.61 10.14 -4.53
CA ALA A 27 -1.17 9.34 -3.45
C ALA A 27 -0.88 7.85 -3.70
N HIS A 28 0.32 7.39 -3.33
CA HIS A 28 0.59 5.96 -3.20
C HIS A 28 -0.31 5.41 -2.09
N ALA A 29 -1.39 4.72 -2.47
CA ALA A 29 -2.16 3.91 -1.55
C ALA A 29 -1.20 2.90 -0.89
N ALA A 30 -1.39 2.63 0.40
CA ALA A 30 -0.62 1.60 1.07
C ALA A 30 -0.77 0.29 0.30
N ASP A 31 0.36 -0.36 0.00
CA ASP A 31 0.35 -1.68 -0.63
C ASP A 31 -0.54 -2.64 0.19
N SER A 32 -1.23 -3.54 -0.51
CA SER A 32 -2.07 -4.53 0.16
C SER A 32 -1.19 -5.43 1.03
N TYR A 33 -1.43 -5.41 2.34
CA TYR A 33 -0.73 -6.28 3.28
C TYR A 33 -1.07 -7.75 2.99
N PRO A 34 -0.11 -8.69 3.04
CA PRO A 34 1.30 -8.53 3.40
C PRO A 34 2.23 -8.34 2.19
N THR A 35 3.21 -7.45 2.30
CA THR A 35 4.26 -7.25 1.28
C THR A 35 5.56 -8.02 1.57
N LYS A 36 5.66 -8.67 2.73
CA LYS A 36 6.83 -9.42 3.19
C LYS A 36 6.41 -10.64 4.02
N PRO A 37 7.30 -11.65 4.18
CA PRO A 37 7.05 -12.77 5.07
C PRO A 37 6.60 -12.34 6.47
N ILE A 38 5.61 -13.05 7.01
CA ILE A 38 5.11 -12.84 8.36
C ILE A 38 5.95 -13.70 9.31
N ARG A 39 6.42 -13.11 10.41
CA ARG A 39 7.05 -13.85 11.50
C ARG A 39 6.06 -14.04 12.65
N TRP A 40 5.67 -15.27 12.87
CA TRP A 40 4.80 -15.69 13.95
C TRP A 40 5.65 -16.10 15.15
N ILE A 41 5.62 -15.30 16.23
CA ILE A 41 6.33 -15.63 17.46
C ILE A 41 5.51 -16.57 18.33
N VAL A 42 6.04 -17.76 18.60
CA VAL A 42 5.48 -18.70 19.58
C VAL A 42 6.32 -18.59 20.87
N PRO A 43 5.76 -18.09 21.98
CA PRO A 43 6.51 -17.86 23.22
C PRO A 43 6.64 -19.14 24.07
N TYR A 44 6.90 -20.27 23.41
CA TYR A 44 7.06 -21.58 24.02
C TYR A 44 8.20 -22.34 23.32
N ALA A 45 8.64 -23.44 23.93
CA ALA A 45 9.66 -24.29 23.31
C ALA A 45 9.20 -24.83 21.94
N ALA A 46 10.14 -24.90 21.00
CA ALA A 46 9.92 -25.53 19.71
C ALA A 46 9.51 -27.01 19.88
N GLY A 47 8.65 -27.50 18.99
CA GLY A 47 8.12 -28.87 19.06
C GLY A 47 7.02 -29.11 20.11
N GLY A 48 6.67 -28.11 20.93
CA GLY A 48 5.50 -28.16 21.81
C GLY A 48 4.17 -28.03 21.07
N GLY A 49 3.05 -28.26 21.76
CA GLY A 49 1.71 -28.18 21.15
C GLY A 49 1.40 -26.83 20.49
N SER A 50 1.86 -25.72 21.08
CA SER A 50 1.71 -24.38 20.50
C SER A 50 2.51 -24.18 19.22
N ASP A 51 3.74 -24.71 19.14
CA ASP A 51 4.57 -24.68 17.92
C ASP A 51 3.95 -25.55 16.82
N PHE A 52 3.46 -26.74 17.17
CA PHE A 52 2.75 -27.62 16.24
C PHE A 52 1.50 -26.95 15.63
N LEU A 53 0.68 -26.32 16.48
CA LEU A 53 -0.50 -25.59 16.03
C LEU A 53 -0.12 -24.41 15.12
N ALA A 54 0.87 -23.62 15.51
CA ALA A 54 1.34 -22.49 14.72
C ALA A 54 1.90 -22.91 13.35
N ARG A 55 2.64 -24.03 13.27
CA ARG A 55 3.12 -24.58 11.99
C ARG A 55 1.97 -25.05 11.11
N THR A 56 0.97 -25.72 11.68
CA THR A 56 -0.20 -26.22 10.95
C THR A 56 -1.03 -25.06 10.38
N ILE A 57 -1.34 -24.06 11.21
CA ILE A 57 -2.11 -22.88 10.77
C ILE A 57 -1.28 -22.03 9.82
N GLY A 58 0.01 -21.83 10.11
CA GLY A 58 0.92 -21.02 9.31
C GLY A 58 1.05 -21.52 7.87
N GLN A 59 1.12 -22.83 7.67
CA GLN A 59 1.12 -23.43 6.33
C GLN A 59 -0.17 -23.11 5.56
N GLY A 60 -1.34 -23.30 6.19
CA GLY A 60 -2.63 -22.99 5.56
C GLY A 60 -2.81 -21.50 5.28
N LEU A 61 -2.39 -20.63 6.20
CA LEU A 61 -2.46 -19.18 6.04
C LEU A 61 -1.56 -18.73 4.88
N SER A 62 -0.33 -19.24 4.83
CA SER A 62 0.63 -18.92 3.77
C SER A 62 0.09 -19.25 2.37
N ALA A 63 -0.57 -20.40 2.22
CA ALA A 63 -1.21 -20.79 0.97
C ALA A 63 -2.36 -19.83 0.55
N LYS A 64 -3.08 -19.25 1.51
CA LYS A 64 -4.20 -18.33 1.23
C LYS A 64 -3.76 -16.91 0.90
N ILE A 65 -2.69 -16.41 1.55
CA ILE A 65 -2.24 -15.02 1.41
C ILE A 65 -1.07 -14.87 0.42
N GLY A 66 -0.49 -15.97 -0.06
CA GLY A 66 0.62 -15.96 -1.01
C GLY A 66 1.96 -15.48 -0.43
N GLN A 67 2.01 -15.27 0.89
CA GLN A 67 3.22 -14.85 1.59
C GLN A 67 3.65 -15.89 2.62
N PRO A 68 4.96 -16.13 2.81
CA PRO A 68 5.45 -17.07 3.81
C PRO A 68 5.06 -16.67 5.23
N VAL A 69 4.70 -17.66 6.06
CA VAL A 69 4.53 -17.50 7.51
C VAL A 69 5.62 -18.33 8.19
N VAL A 70 6.53 -17.64 8.88
CA VAL A 70 7.68 -18.22 9.58
C VAL A 70 7.36 -18.31 11.06
N VAL A 71 7.39 -19.53 11.60
CA VAL A 71 7.06 -19.88 13.00
C VAL A 71 8.33 -20.22 13.77
#